data_AF-A0A7Z9PT74-F1
#
_entry.id   AF-A0A7Z9PT74-F1
#
_cell.length_a   1.000
_cell.length_b   1.000
_cell.length_c   1.000
_cell.angle_alpha   90.00
_cell.angle_beta   90.00
_cell.angle_gamma   90.00
#
_symmetry.space_group_name_H-M   'P 1'
#
loop_
_entity.id
_entity.type
_entity.pdbx_description
1 polymer ?
#
loop_
_entity_poly.entity_id
_entity_poly.type
_entity_poly.pdbx_seq_one_letter_code
_entity_poly.pdbx_strand_id
1 'polypeptide(L)'
;MPTSARPNIMVGVPVGYLSPRLPFPPNADYNCSVGVEIAPGLGVSLDGKALLVGAEGHQGKTDVLGRLEDGTYPQRDTVVLRSGDQTDVDGADTWRDFSLKGKARDFLAAGDSDRQNFTVKETENGLRVGSQFAGRAWTVENTADGVRRRRRAWKAFSSVRSDFAEGESFHVSVKDGVTTVDSSLPEQDFTVQRTESGAVIDGHYAFDDFQLSHTDDGYEFKGHYPQQKFLISYS
;
A
#
# COMPACT_ATOMS: atom_id res chain seq x y z
N MET A 1 8.41 19.04 -7.88
CA MET A 1 7.91 18.03 -6.92
C MET A 1 6.42 18.29 -6.70
N PRO A 2 5.55 17.26 -6.68
CA PRO A 2 4.13 17.51 -6.44
C PRO A 2 3.94 17.93 -4.98
N THR A 3 3.61 19.21 -4.80
CA THR A 3 3.27 19.90 -3.55
C THR A 3 1.84 19.59 -3.13
N SER A 4 1.46 18.31 -3.11
CA SER A 4 0.15 17.93 -2.61
C SER A 4 0.13 18.11 -1.09
N ALA A 5 -0.67 19.06 -0.60
CA ALA A 5 -0.97 19.20 0.82
C ALA A 5 -1.73 17.97 1.38
N ARG A 6 -2.23 17.10 0.50
CA ARG A 6 -2.99 15.90 0.86
C ARG A 6 -2.13 14.64 0.76
N PRO A 7 -2.29 13.68 1.70
CA PRO A 7 -1.68 12.37 1.58
C PRO A 7 -2.07 11.69 0.26
N ASN A 8 -1.09 11.05 -0.39
CA ASN A 8 -1.38 10.26 -1.58
C ASN A 8 -1.82 8.86 -1.17
N ILE A 9 -3.12 8.68 -0.95
CA ILE A 9 -3.72 7.41 -0.56
C ILE A 9 -4.09 6.61 -1.80
N MET A 10 -3.68 5.35 -1.83
CA MET A 10 -4.11 4.36 -2.82
C MET A 10 -4.81 3.19 -2.15
N VAL A 11 -5.54 2.42 -2.96
CA VAL A 11 -6.05 1.10 -2.59
C VAL A 11 -5.49 0.08 -3.56
N GLY A 12 -5.04 -1.06 -3.06
CA GLY A 12 -4.41 -2.08 -3.86
C GLY A 12 -4.45 -3.47 -3.24
N VAL A 13 -3.86 -4.42 -3.97
CA VAL A 13 -3.68 -5.80 -3.55
C VAL A 13 -2.21 -6.03 -3.16
N PRO A 14 -1.92 -6.94 -2.21
CA PRO A 14 -0.56 -7.17 -1.77
C PRO A 14 0.25 -7.97 -2.80
N VAL A 15 1.45 -7.50 -3.14
CA VAL A 15 2.39 -8.16 -4.07
C VAL A 15 3.73 -8.51 -3.43
N GLY A 16 3.95 -8.11 -2.18
CA GLY A 16 5.14 -8.45 -1.41
C GLY A 16 4.93 -8.16 0.07
N TYR A 17 5.30 -9.09 0.95
CA TYR A 17 5.23 -8.89 2.40
C TYR A 17 6.55 -8.34 2.90
N LEU A 18 6.46 -7.23 3.63
CA LEU A 18 7.58 -6.44 4.07
C LEU A 18 8.14 -6.93 5.41
N SER A 19 7.30 -7.46 6.29
CA SER A 19 7.72 -7.96 7.60
C SER A 19 8.45 -9.32 7.49
N PRO A 20 9.57 -9.52 8.21
CA PRO A 20 10.34 -10.78 8.17
C PRO A 20 9.70 -11.90 9.00
N ARG A 21 8.41 -11.79 9.38
CA ARG A 21 7.70 -12.77 10.21
C ARG A 21 7.50 -14.08 9.45
N LEU A 22 8.56 -14.88 9.38
CA LEU A 22 8.52 -16.30 9.10
C LEU A 22 8.49 -17.09 10.43
N PRO A 23 7.69 -18.17 10.52
CA PRO A 23 6.70 -18.55 9.52
C PRO A 23 5.57 -17.52 9.56
N PHE A 24 5.07 -17.17 8.37
CA PHE A 24 3.81 -16.45 8.21
C PHE A 24 2.86 -16.90 9.32
N PRO A 25 2.35 -16.01 10.19
CA PRO A 25 1.26 -16.45 11.04
C PRO A 25 0.16 -16.93 10.09
N PRO A 26 -0.41 -18.14 10.29
CA PRO A 26 -1.47 -18.71 9.45
C PRO A 26 -2.78 -17.90 9.45
N ASN A 27 -2.75 -16.67 9.97
CA ASN A 27 -3.85 -15.70 10.05
C ASN A 27 -3.58 -14.45 9.18
N ALA A 28 -2.64 -14.49 8.22
CA ALA A 28 -2.32 -13.40 7.30
C ALA A 28 -3.42 -13.10 6.24
N ASP A 29 -4.69 -13.36 6.56
CA ASP A 29 -5.79 -13.25 5.61
C ASP A 29 -6.13 -11.80 5.24
N TYR A 30 -5.69 -10.82 6.06
CA TYR A 30 -6.08 -9.42 5.90
C TYR A 30 -4.90 -8.47 6.19
N ASN A 31 -4.22 -8.02 5.13
CA ASN A 31 -3.43 -6.78 5.21
C ASN A 31 -4.39 -5.59 4.98
N CYS A 32 -4.02 -4.42 5.47
CA CYS A 32 -4.71 -3.20 5.06
C CYS A 32 -4.55 -3.01 3.54
N SER A 33 -5.66 -3.00 2.80
CA SER A 33 -5.64 -2.76 1.34
C SER A 33 -5.48 -1.29 0.98
N VAL A 34 -5.57 -0.41 1.97
CA VAL A 34 -5.30 1.01 1.85
C VAL A 34 -3.82 1.25 2.15
N GLY A 35 -3.18 2.12 1.38
CA GLY A 35 -1.76 2.44 1.55
C GLY A 35 -1.40 3.86 1.13
N VAL A 36 -0.16 4.22 1.44
CA VAL A 36 0.48 5.43 0.90
C VAL A 36 1.14 5.07 -0.42
N GLU A 37 0.75 5.73 -1.50
CA GLU A 37 1.37 5.53 -2.82
C GLU A 37 2.76 6.17 -2.85
N ILE A 38 3.79 5.36 -3.12
CA ILE A 38 5.20 5.76 -3.13
C ILE A 38 5.78 5.87 -4.54
N ALA A 39 5.16 5.21 -5.52
CA ALA A 39 5.46 5.31 -6.95
C ALA A 39 4.16 5.03 -7.74
N PRO A 40 4.08 5.37 -9.04
CA PRO A 40 2.84 5.20 -9.81
C PRO A 40 2.29 3.76 -9.76
N GLY A 41 1.13 3.58 -9.10
CA GLY A 41 0.48 2.29 -8.91
C GLY A 41 1.11 1.38 -7.87
N LEU A 42 2.08 1.88 -7.08
CA LEU A 42 2.82 1.16 -6.04
C LEU A 42 2.74 1.91 -4.70
N GLY A 43 2.45 1.18 -3.63
CA GLY A 43 2.32 1.77 -2.29
C GLY A 43 2.73 0.84 -1.19
N VAL A 44 2.80 1.37 0.03
CA VAL A 44 2.94 0.57 1.25
C VAL A 44 1.63 0.63 2.03
N SER A 45 1.15 -0.53 2.47
CA SER A 45 -0.07 -0.63 3.26
C SER A 45 0.04 0.18 4.56
N LEU A 46 -1.08 0.72 5.03
CA LEU A 46 -1.10 1.57 6.22
C LEU A 46 -0.70 0.84 7.52
N ASP A 47 -0.72 -0.49 7.51
CA ASP A 47 -0.22 -1.31 8.61
C ASP A 47 1.28 -1.65 8.47
N GLY A 48 1.97 -1.13 7.45
CA GLY A 48 3.40 -1.33 7.18
C GLY A 48 3.78 -2.73 6.68
N LYS A 49 2.81 -3.63 6.48
CA LYS A 49 3.09 -5.07 6.28
C LYS A 49 3.31 -5.47 4.82
N ALA A 50 2.85 -4.68 3.85
CA ALA A 50 2.84 -5.09 2.45
C ALA A 50 3.17 -3.97 1.46
N LEU A 51 3.87 -4.35 0.39
CA LEU A 51 3.88 -3.64 -0.87
C LEU A 51 2.54 -3.90 -1.58
N LEU A 52 1.88 -2.82 -2.01
CA LEU A 52 0.60 -2.83 -2.67
C LEU A 52 0.74 -2.43 -4.13
N VAL A 53 -0.12 -3.03 -4.96
CA VAL A 53 -0.34 -2.65 -6.36
C VAL A 53 -1.79 -2.22 -6.55
N GLY A 54 -1.98 -1.02 -7.11
CA GLY A 54 -3.30 -0.46 -7.43
C GLY A 54 -3.79 -0.84 -8.84
N ALA A 55 -5.05 -0.51 -9.11
CA ALA A 55 -5.71 -0.76 -10.40
C ALA A 55 -5.13 0.08 -11.57
N GLU A 56 -4.44 1.18 -11.25
CA GLU A 56 -3.76 2.04 -12.23
C GLU A 56 -2.25 2.07 -11.94
N GLY A 57 -1.47 2.52 -12.93
CA GLY A 57 -0.01 2.57 -12.85
C GLY A 57 0.61 2.48 -14.25
N HIS A 58 1.86 2.01 -14.32
CA HIS A 58 2.55 1.73 -15.58
C HIS A 58 1.77 0.70 -16.43
N GLN A 59 1.46 1.03 -17.69
CA GLN A 59 0.81 0.13 -18.65
C GLN A 59 1.82 -0.91 -19.17
N GLY A 60 1.36 -2.13 -19.45
CA GLY A 60 2.26 -3.23 -19.81
C GLY A 60 2.61 -4.09 -18.59
N LYS A 61 3.81 -4.67 -18.58
CA LYS A 61 4.22 -5.64 -17.57
C LYS A 61 5.06 -4.96 -16.49
N THR A 62 4.81 -5.33 -15.24
CA THR A 62 5.65 -5.02 -14.09
C THR A 62 6.05 -6.32 -13.41
N ASP A 63 7.33 -6.61 -13.33
CA ASP A 63 7.84 -7.70 -12.50
C ASP A 63 8.16 -7.15 -11.11
N VAL A 64 7.71 -7.84 -10.06
CA VAL A 64 8.03 -7.56 -8.65
C VAL A 64 8.73 -8.79 -8.09
N LEU A 65 10.05 -8.77 -8.07
CA LEU A 65 10.90 -9.92 -7.74
C LEU A 65 11.40 -9.81 -6.30
N GLY A 66 10.80 -10.56 -5.38
CA GLY A 66 11.25 -10.64 -4.00
C GLY A 66 12.22 -11.80 -3.81
N ARG A 67 13.54 -11.53 -3.79
CA ARG A 67 14.60 -12.55 -3.70
C ARG A 67 15.80 -12.04 -2.89
N LEU A 68 16.63 -12.94 -2.38
CA LEU A 68 17.94 -12.58 -1.81
C LEU A 68 18.91 -12.08 -2.88
N GLU A 69 19.99 -11.39 -2.48
CA GLU A 69 21.00 -10.86 -3.41
C GLU A 69 21.70 -11.94 -4.24
N ASP A 70 21.82 -13.16 -3.70
CA ASP A 70 22.36 -14.33 -4.38
C ASP A 70 21.32 -15.09 -5.23
N GLY A 71 20.08 -14.58 -5.30
CA GLY A 71 18.96 -15.17 -6.04
C GLY A 71 18.26 -16.33 -5.34
N THR A 72 18.63 -16.66 -4.10
CA THR A 72 18.03 -17.77 -3.34
C THR A 72 16.76 -17.38 -2.57
N TYR A 73 16.12 -18.37 -1.94
CA TYR A 73 14.86 -18.25 -1.17
C TYR A 73 14.90 -17.13 -0.11
N PRO A 74 13.76 -16.49 0.22
CA PRO A 74 12.42 -16.76 -0.32
C PRO A 74 12.19 -16.16 -1.70
N GLN A 75 11.62 -16.93 -2.62
CA GLN A 75 11.11 -16.45 -3.91
C GLN A 75 9.68 -15.97 -3.70
N ARG A 76 9.43 -14.69 -3.93
CA ARG A 76 8.12 -14.04 -3.76
C ARG A 76 7.85 -13.17 -4.98
N ASP A 77 8.00 -13.79 -6.13
CA ASP A 77 7.88 -13.10 -7.40
C ASP A 77 6.41 -12.91 -7.74
N THR A 78 6.08 -11.72 -8.21
CA THR A 78 4.75 -11.37 -8.68
C THR A 78 4.88 -10.67 -10.03
N VAL A 79 4.04 -11.06 -10.98
CA VAL A 79 3.90 -10.39 -12.26
C VAL A 79 2.61 -9.58 -12.25
N VAL A 80 2.69 -8.32 -12.63
CA VAL A 80 1.53 -7.45 -12.83
C VAL A 80 1.41 -7.09 -14.29
N LEU A 81 0.25 -7.33 -14.88
CA LEU A 81 -0.08 -6.98 -16.25
C LEU A 81 -1.18 -5.92 -16.24
N ARG A 82 -0.88 -4.72 -16.73
CA ARG A 82 -1.86 -3.63 -16.86
C ARG A 82 -2.20 -3.38 -18.31
N SER A 83 -3.48 -3.43 -18.65
CA SER A 83 -3.99 -3.18 -19.99
C SER A 83 -5.35 -2.49 -19.91
N GLY A 84 -5.38 -1.19 -20.22
CA GLY A 84 -6.62 -0.42 -20.18
C GLY A 84 -7.13 -0.25 -18.74
N ASP A 85 -8.35 -0.72 -18.48
CA ASP A 85 -9.00 -0.70 -17.15
C ASP A 85 -8.84 -2.02 -16.38
N GLN A 86 -7.96 -2.91 -16.84
CA GLN A 86 -7.67 -4.17 -16.19
C GLN A 86 -6.22 -4.24 -15.72
N THR A 87 -6.04 -4.70 -14.48
CA THR A 87 -4.75 -5.04 -13.89
C THR A 87 -4.82 -6.45 -13.33
N ASP A 88 -4.06 -7.38 -13.91
CA ASP A 88 -3.94 -8.74 -13.41
C ASP A 88 -2.63 -8.91 -12.64
N VAL A 89 -2.68 -9.63 -11.54
CA VAL A 89 -1.58 -9.87 -10.60
C VAL A 89 -1.44 -11.37 -10.42
N ASP A 90 -0.30 -11.92 -10.81
CA ASP A 90 0.01 -13.36 -10.78
C ASP A 90 1.19 -13.59 -9.83
N GLY A 91 0.94 -14.28 -8.71
CA GLY A 91 1.92 -14.52 -7.67
C GLY A 91 2.48 -15.94 -7.74
N ALA A 92 3.76 -16.10 -8.12
CA ALA A 92 4.36 -17.40 -8.43
C ALA A 92 4.25 -18.43 -7.29
N ASP A 93 4.38 -18.00 -6.02
CA ASP A 93 4.39 -18.86 -4.84
C ASP A 93 3.40 -18.44 -3.74
N THR A 94 2.67 -17.32 -3.93
CA THR A 94 1.91 -16.67 -2.85
C THR A 94 0.44 -17.07 -2.78
N TRP A 95 -0.05 -17.93 -3.69
CA TRP A 95 -1.46 -18.38 -3.77
C TRP A 95 -2.48 -17.23 -3.76
N ARG A 96 -2.10 -16.06 -4.30
CA ARG A 96 -2.93 -14.86 -4.26
C ARG A 96 -2.85 -14.15 -5.59
N ASP A 97 -3.54 -14.73 -6.55
CA ASP A 97 -3.78 -14.06 -7.82
C ASP A 97 -4.90 -13.04 -7.62
N PHE A 98 -4.80 -11.92 -8.32
CA PHE A 98 -5.85 -10.91 -8.31
C PHE A 98 -6.11 -10.37 -9.70
N SER A 99 -7.37 -10.03 -9.97
CA SER A 99 -7.77 -9.20 -11.09
C SER A 99 -8.46 -7.95 -10.57
N LEU A 100 -7.93 -6.79 -10.92
CA LEU A 100 -8.47 -5.48 -10.60
C LEU A 100 -9.09 -4.91 -11.86
N LYS A 101 -10.40 -4.66 -11.83
CA LYS A 101 -11.16 -4.14 -12.96
C LYS A 101 -11.80 -2.80 -12.63
N GLY A 102 -11.40 -1.77 -13.35
CA GLY A 102 -11.87 -0.40 -13.20
C GLY A 102 -10.73 0.60 -13.07
N LYS A 103 -11.02 1.73 -12.45
CA LYS A 103 -10.09 2.85 -12.23
C LYS A 103 -9.68 2.94 -10.78
N ALA A 104 -8.59 3.65 -10.48
CA ALA A 104 -7.96 3.68 -9.15
C ALA A 104 -8.92 3.99 -7.98
N ARG A 105 -10.00 4.73 -8.23
CA ARG A 105 -11.00 5.13 -7.22
C ARG A 105 -12.37 4.46 -7.40
N ASP A 106 -12.52 3.65 -8.45
CA ASP A 106 -13.73 2.86 -8.71
C ASP A 106 -13.33 1.56 -9.42
N PHE A 107 -13.09 0.50 -8.63
CA PHE A 107 -12.71 -0.81 -9.17
C PHE A 107 -13.21 -1.96 -8.30
N LEU A 108 -13.26 -3.15 -8.91
CA LEU A 108 -13.43 -4.44 -8.23
C LEU A 108 -12.08 -5.14 -8.20
N ALA A 109 -11.64 -5.59 -7.02
CA ALA A 109 -10.57 -6.55 -6.86
C ALA A 109 -11.18 -7.93 -6.61
N ALA A 110 -10.89 -8.87 -7.50
CA ALA A 110 -11.24 -10.28 -7.36
C ALA A 110 -9.97 -11.10 -7.10
N GLY A 111 -9.99 -11.98 -6.11
CA GLY A 111 -8.96 -13.02 -5.94
C GLY A 111 -9.58 -14.42 -6.07
N ASP A 112 -8.84 -15.44 -5.63
CA ASP A 112 -9.24 -16.84 -5.74
C ASP A 112 -10.48 -17.22 -4.92
N SER A 113 -10.82 -16.42 -3.91
CA SER A 113 -11.95 -16.64 -3.02
C SER A 113 -12.66 -15.35 -2.64
N ASP A 114 -13.92 -15.47 -2.23
CA ASP A 114 -14.72 -14.33 -1.74
C ASP A 114 -14.09 -13.60 -0.55
N ARG A 115 -13.22 -14.28 0.20
CA ARG A 115 -12.45 -13.67 1.31
C ARG A 115 -11.43 -12.64 0.82
N GLN A 116 -10.98 -12.75 -0.42
CA GLN A 116 -10.04 -11.82 -1.04
C GLN A 116 -10.74 -10.66 -1.74
N ASN A 117 -12.00 -10.84 -2.12
CA ASN A 117 -12.76 -9.90 -2.94
C ASN A 117 -13.08 -8.62 -2.17
N PHE A 118 -12.87 -7.48 -2.83
CA PHE A 118 -13.32 -6.18 -2.35
C PHE A 118 -13.61 -5.23 -3.51
N THR A 119 -14.41 -4.22 -3.23
CA THR A 119 -14.73 -3.13 -4.16
C THR A 119 -14.17 -1.84 -3.61
N VAL A 120 -13.80 -0.93 -4.49
CA VAL A 120 -13.44 0.44 -4.16
C VAL A 120 -14.42 1.35 -4.85
N LYS A 121 -14.98 2.30 -4.09
CA LYS A 121 -15.89 3.32 -4.60
C LYS A 121 -15.50 4.68 -4.07
N GLU A 122 -15.39 5.65 -4.96
CA GLU A 122 -15.21 7.04 -4.61
C GLU A 122 -16.44 7.55 -3.85
N THR A 123 -16.19 8.35 -2.83
CA THR A 123 -17.23 9.05 -2.06
C THR A 123 -16.99 10.55 -2.15
N GLU A 124 -17.96 11.36 -1.75
CA GLU A 124 -17.85 12.83 -1.77
C GLU A 124 -16.57 13.35 -1.11
N ASN A 125 -16.18 12.72 0.01
CA ASN A 125 -15.04 13.14 0.82
C ASN A 125 -13.90 12.11 0.84
N GLY A 126 -13.87 11.10 -0.02
CA GLY A 126 -12.82 10.08 0.04
C GLY A 126 -13.12 8.83 -0.75
N LEU A 127 -12.98 7.66 -0.12
CA LEU A 127 -13.28 6.38 -0.75
C LEU A 127 -13.79 5.36 0.26
N ARG A 128 -14.47 4.35 -0.26
CA ARG A 128 -15.00 3.22 0.48
C ARG A 128 -14.43 1.94 -0.11
N VAL A 129 -13.77 1.15 0.72
CA VAL A 129 -13.40 -0.23 0.41
C VAL A 129 -14.49 -1.13 0.98
N GLY A 130 -15.33 -1.72 0.13
CA GLY A 130 -16.40 -2.62 0.54
C GLY A 130 -16.01 -4.08 0.35
N SER A 131 -16.25 -4.93 1.36
CA SER A 131 -16.05 -6.38 1.27
C SER A 131 -17.16 -7.11 2.04
N GLN A 132 -17.40 -8.38 1.69
CA GLN A 132 -18.28 -9.25 2.49
C GLN A 132 -17.69 -9.53 3.89
N PHE A 133 -16.37 -9.39 4.04
CA PHE A 133 -15.67 -9.59 5.30
C PHE A 133 -15.28 -8.23 5.90
N ALA A 134 -15.83 -7.91 7.07
CA ALA A 134 -15.63 -6.62 7.73
C ALA A 134 -14.14 -6.29 7.96
N GLY A 135 -13.28 -7.30 8.16
CA GLY A 135 -11.84 -7.12 8.31
C GLY A 135 -11.11 -6.59 7.06
N ARG A 136 -11.76 -6.57 5.89
CA ARG A 136 -11.24 -5.96 4.63
C ARG A 136 -11.96 -4.68 4.23
N ALA A 137 -12.99 -4.31 4.98
CA ALA A 137 -13.78 -3.15 4.69
C ALA A 137 -13.16 -1.93 5.39
N TRP A 138 -12.95 -0.87 4.62
CA TRP A 138 -12.31 0.36 5.08
C TRP A 138 -13.10 1.57 4.62
N THR A 139 -13.15 2.58 5.48
CA THR A 139 -13.70 3.89 5.17
C THR A 139 -12.58 4.92 5.22
N VAL A 140 -12.36 5.63 4.11
CA VAL A 140 -11.35 6.68 3.98
C VAL A 140 -12.05 8.02 3.84
N GLU A 141 -11.78 8.93 4.76
CA GLU A 141 -12.32 10.28 4.78
C GLU A 141 -11.17 11.30 4.70
N ASN A 142 -11.18 12.11 3.67
CA ASN A 142 -10.22 13.20 3.47
C ASN A 142 -10.79 14.49 4.07
N THR A 143 -10.01 15.08 4.97
CA THR A 143 -10.28 16.40 5.52
C THR A 143 -9.40 17.42 4.81
N ALA A 144 -10.02 18.48 4.27
CA ALA A 144 -9.31 19.56 3.59
C ALA A 144 -8.63 20.52 4.59
N ASP A 145 -7.63 21.27 4.11
CA ASP A 145 -7.00 22.34 4.87
C ASP A 145 -8.03 23.37 5.35
N GLY A 146 -7.85 23.89 6.56
CA GLY A 146 -8.65 25.01 7.06
C GLY A 146 -9.97 24.63 7.70
N VAL A 147 -10.31 23.33 7.81
CA VAL A 147 -11.45 22.88 8.62
C VAL A 147 -11.22 23.30 10.08
N ARG A 148 -12.10 24.17 10.59
CA ARG A 148 -12.01 24.72 11.95
C ARG A 148 -12.81 23.85 12.92
N ARG A 149 -12.12 23.18 13.85
CA ARG A 149 -12.72 22.68 15.09
C ARG A 149 -12.04 23.38 16.27
N ARG A 150 -12.85 24.03 17.13
CA ARG A 150 -12.39 24.68 18.37
C ARG A 150 -11.16 25.59 18.20
N ARG A 151 -11.25 26.58 17.31
CA ARG A 151 -10.26 27.67 17.10
C ARG A 151 -8.88 27.28 16.54
N ARG A 152 -8.62 26.01 16.20
CA ARG A 152 -7.43 25.60 15.44
C ARG A 152 -7.82 25.23 14.01
N ALA A 153 -7.14 25.80 13.03
CA ALA A 153 -7.22 25.32 11.65
C ALA A 153 -6.41 24.03 11.56
N TRP A 154 -7.03 22.97 11.06
CA TRP A 154 -6.35 21.70 10.81
C TRP A 154 -5.67 21.75 9.44
N LYS A 155 -4.49 21.14 9.35
CA LYS A 155 -3.89 20.79 8.05
C LYS A 155 -4.67 19.61 7.45
N ALA A 156 -4.63 19.46 6.14
CA ALA A 156 -5.29 18.36 5.44
C ALA A 156 -4.75 17.01 5.93
N PHE A 157 -5.65 16.05 6.08
CA PHE A 157 -5.35 14.69 6.52
C PHE A 157 -6.38 13.70 5.97
N SER A 158 -6.05 12.42 6.01
CA SER A 158 -6.97 11.32 5.71
C SER A 158 -7.18 10.51 6.99
N SER A 159 -8.44 10.29 7.37
CA SER A 159 -8.83 9.31 8.40
C SER A 159 -9.19 8.01 7.69
N VAL A 160 -8.55 6.91 8.07
CA VAL A 160 -8.86 5.57 7.56
C VAL A 160 -9.33 4.72 8.71
N ARG A 161 -10.46 4.05 8.58
CA ARG A 161 -11.03 3.23 9.65
C ARG A 161 -11.51 1.90 9.11
N SER A 162 -11.19 0.83 9.83
CA SER A 162 -11.85 -0.45 9.61
C SER A 162 -13.33 -0.32 9.93
N ASP A 163 -14.15 -1.05 9.18
CA ASP A 163 -15.57 -1.19 9.49
C ASP A 163 -15.84 -2.24 10.56
N PHE A 164 -14.83 -3.00 10.96
CA PHE A 164 -14.89 -3.83 12.14
C PHE A 164 -14.80 -2.93 13.39
N ALA A 165 -15.71 -3.11 14.35
CA ALA A 165 -15.87 -2.17 15.47
C ALA A 165 -14.61 -2.05 16.35
N GLU A 166 -13.88 -3.16 16.54
CA GLU A 166 -12.59 -3.22 17.23
C GLU A 166 -11.39 -3.21 16.26
N GLY A 167 -11.61 -2.80 15.01
CA GLY A 167 -10.59 -2.80 13.96
C GLY A 167 -9.64 -1.60 14.04
N GLU A 168 -8.56 -1.68 13.25
CA GLU A 168 -7.52 -0.65 13.19
C GLU A 168 -8.07 0.67 12.60
N SER A 169 -7.45 1.76 12.99
CA SER A 169 -7.67 3.08 12.40
C SER A 169 -6.36 3.82 12.23
N PHE A 170 -6.30 4.67 11.21
CA PHE A 170 -5.13 5.43 10.83
C PHE A 170 -5.47 6.89 10.61
N HIS A 171 -4.56 7.76 11.01
CA HIS A 171 -4.53 9.17 10.68
C HIS A 171 -3.33 9.45 9.80
N VAL A 172 -3.56 9.83 8.55
CA VAL A 172 -2.50 10.09 7.58
C VAL A 172 -2.41 11.58 7.33
N SER A 173 -1.26 12.18 7.55
CA SER A 173 -1.05 13.62 7.36
C SER A 173 0.20 13.92 6.55
N VAL A 174 0.28 15.11 5.96
CA VAL A 174 1.49 15.57 5.25
C VAL A 174 1.99 16.85 5.86
N LYS A 175 3.27 16.89 6.23
CA LYS A 175 3.95 18.08 6.73
C LYS A 175 5.35 18.15 6.15
N ASP A 176 5.67 19.28 5.54
CA ASP A 176 7.02 19.60 5.04
C ASP A 176 7.59 18.50 4.12
N GLY A 177 6.71 17.90 3.29
CA GLY A 177 7.06 16.83 2.34
C GLY A 177 7.09 15.41 2.93
N VAL A 178 6.90 15.27 4.24
CA VAL A 178 6.83 13.98 4.94
C VAL A 178 5.37 13.58 5.14
N THR A 179 5.01 12.38 4.71
CA THR A 179 3.74 11.74 5.05
C THR A 179 3.90 10.99 6.36
N THR A 180 3.05 11.26 7.36
CA THR A 180 3.02 10.53 8.63
C THR A 180 1.77 9.67 8.67
N VAL A 181 1.92 8.41 9.06
CA VAL A 181 0.84 7.46 9.32
C VAL A 181 0.83 7.16 10.81
N ASP A 182 -0.17 7.66 11.52
CA ASP A 182 -0.41 7.36 12.93
C ASP A 182 -1.52 6.31 13.04
N SER A 183 -1.23 5.15 13.62
CA SER A 183 -2.17 4.05 13.83
C SER A 183 -2.79 4.11 15.23
N SER A 184 -3.95 3.48 15.41
CA SER A 184 -4.48 3.11 16.73
C SER A 184 -3.58 2.11 17.47
N LEU A 185 -2.66 1.46 16.75
CA LEU A 185 -1.64 0.55 17.24
C LEU A 185 -0.26 1.18 16.99
N PRO A 186 0.35 1.87 17.98
CA PRO A 186 1.55 2.68 17.79
C PRO A 186 2.76 1.94 17.20
N GLU A 187 2.80 0.62 17.35
CA GLU A 187 3.81 -0.24 16.73
C GLU A 187 3.74 -0.30 15.19
N GLN A 188 2.66 0.23 14.60
CA GLN A 188 2.45 0.34 13.16
C GLN A 188 2.70 1.76 12.62
N ASP A 189 3.08 2.70 13.49
CA ASP A 189 3.34 4.07 13.08
C ASP A 189 4.56 4.10 12.13
N PHE A 190 4.47 4.88 11.06
CA PHE A 190 5.60 5.12 10.18
C PHE A 190 5.51 6.47 9.47
N THR A 191 6.64 6.90 8.93
CA THR A 191 6.70 8.06 8.03
C THR A 191 7.20 7.67 6.66
N VAL A 192 6.79 8.44 5.65
CA VAL A 192 7.28 8.34 4.28
C VAL A 192 7.83 9.70 3.85
N GLN A 193 9.13 9.75 3.62
CA GLN A 193 9.80 10.91 3.06
C GLN A 193 10.16 10.64 1.60
N ARG A 194 9.56 11.39 0.68
CA ARG A 194 9.94 11.34 -0.74
C ARG A 194 11.23 12.14 -0.97
N THR A 195 12.15 11.58 -1.73
CA THR A 195 13.42 12.20 -2.10
C THR A 195 13.55 12.25 -3.62
N GLU A 196 14.58 12.93 -4.13
CA GLU A 196 14.86 12.92 -5.57
C GLU A 196 15.26 11.52 -6.07
N SER A 197 15.78 10.67 -5.19
CA SER A 197 16.24 9.31 -5.51
C SER A 197 15.19 8.24 -5.25
N GLY A 198 14.00 8.59 -4.74
CA GLY A 198 12.91 7.65 -4.42
C GLY A 198 12.16 8.01 -3.15
N ALA A 199 12.14 7.12 -2.17
CA ALA A 199 11.47 7.35 -0.88
C ALA A 199 12.14 6.59 0.27
N VAL A 200 12.05 7.14 1.47
CA VAL A 200 12.45 6.50 2.73
C VAL A 200 11.21 6.29 3.58
N ILE A 201 11.06 5.08 4.10
CA ILE A 201 10.03 4.68 5.04
C ILE A 201 10.71 4.39 6.37
N ASP A 202 10.32 5.13 7.39
CA ASP A 202 10.88 5.07 8.75
C ASP A 202 9.78 4.58 9.68
N GLY A 203 9.90 3.32 10.12
CA GLY A 203 8.90 2.61 10.90
C GLY A 203 9.17 2.67 12.39
N HIS A 204 8.29 2.06 13.18
CA HIS A 204 8.48 1.99 14.63
C HIS A 204 9.69 1.13 15.03
N TYR A 205 9.96 0.06 14.27
CA TYR A 205 11.09 -0.83 14.47
C TYR A 205 12.00 -0.84 13.25
N ALA A 206 13.28 -1.15 13.44
CA ALA A 206 14.25 -1.21 12.34
C ALA A 206 13.83 -2.18 11.21
N PHE A 207 13.09 -3.25 11.52
CA PHE A 207 12.60 -4.19 10.50
C PHE A 207 11.40 -3.67 9.71
N ASP A 208 10.85 -2.51 10.08
CA ASP A 208 9.80 -1.79 9.36
C ASP A 208 10.37 -0.61 8.55
N ASP A 209 11.70 -0.41 8.58
CA ASP A 209 12.39 0.60 7.77
C ASP A 209 12.64 0.09 6.36
N PHE A 210 12.33 0.92 5.36
CA PHE A 210 12.55 0.61 3.95
C PHE A 210 13.04 1.81 3.15
N GLN A 211 13.82 1.52 2.13
CA GLN A 211 14.25 2.48 1.13
C GLN A 211 13.76 2.03 -0.25
N LEU A 212 13.03 2.92 -0.93
CA LEU A 212 12.74 2.84 -2.35
C LEU A 212 13.79 3.67 -3.10
N SER A 213 14.49 3.06 -4.04
CA SER A 213 15.46 3.73 -4.91
C SER A 213 15.11 3.53 -6.38
N HIS A 214 15.33 4.54 -7.21
CA HIS A 214 15.22 4.40 -8.66
C HIS A 214 16.30 3.46 -9.24
N THR A 215 15.92 2.67 -10.23
CA THR A 215 16.83 1.88 -11.08
C THR A 215 16.63 2.27 -12.55
N ASP A 216 17.43 1.72 -13.45
CA ASP A 216 17.32 2.00 -14.89
C ASP A 216 15.93 1.62 -15.45
N ASP A 217 15.36 0.52 -14.95
CA ASP A 217 14.11 -0.08 -15.45
C ASP A 217 12.93 0.03 -14.46
N GLY A 218 13.09 0.74 -13.33
CA GLY A 218 12.04 0.86 -12.33
C GLY A 218 12.55 1.25 -10.95
N TYR A 219 12.40 0.34 -9.98
CA TYR A 219 12.69 0.58 -8.57
C TYR A 219 13.33 -0.61 -7.87
N GLU A 220 14.14 -0.34 -6.85
CA GLU A 220 14.54 -1.30 -5.82
C GLU A 220 13.91 -0.89 -4.49
N PHE A 221 13.28 -1.83 -3.81
CA PHE A 221 12.74 -1.66 -2.46
C PHE A 221 13.52 -2.54 -1.49
N LYS A 222 14.24 -1.94 -0.55
CA LYS A 222 15.16 -2.63 0.36
C LYS A 222 14.91 -2.25 1.81
N GLY A 223 14.75 -3.23 2.68
CA GLY A 223 14.62 -3.06 4.12
C GLY A 223 15.90 -3.41 4.88
N HIS A 224 15.76 -3.55 6.20
CA HIS A 224 16.87 -3.83 7.10
C HIS A 224 17.54 -5.19 6.89
N TYR A 225 16.74 -6.24 6.66
CA TYR A 225 17.25 -7.60 6.47
C TYR A 225 17.44 -7.97 4.99
N PRO A 226 18.37 -8.89 4.66
CA PRO A 226 18.61 -9.32 3.27
C PRO A 226 17.36 -9.83 2.55
N GLN A 227 16.48 -10.53 3.28
CA GLN A 227 15.21 -11.03 2.76
C GLN A 227 14.13 -9.95 2.57
N GLN A 228 14.41 -8.69 2.87
CA GLN A 228 13.49 -7.56 2.67
C GLN A 228 13.88 -6.80 1.42
N LYS A 229 14.07 -7.52 0.31
CA LYS A 229 14.47 -6.94 -0.98
C LYS A 229 13.44 -7.30 -2.04
N PHE A 230 13.02 -6.30 -2.80
CA PHE A 230 12.17 -6.43 -3.99
C PHE A 230 12.75 -5.60 -5.14
N LEU A 231 12.99 -6.24 -6.28
CA LEU A 231 13.32 -5.55 -7.52
C LEU A 231 12.05 -5.39 -8.34
N ILE A 232 11.76 -4.16 -8.77
CA ILE A 232 10.56 -3.82 -9.51
C ILE A 232 10.97 -3.27 -10.86
N SER A 233 10.63 -3.97 -11.95
CA SER A 233 10.99 -3.58 -13.30
C SER A 233 9.76 -3.44 -14.18
N TYR A 234 9.73 -2.39 -15.00
CA TYR A 234 8.70 -2.10 -15.97
C TYR A 234 9.13 -2.51 -17.37
N SER A 235 8.23 -3.12 -18.14
CA SER A 235 8.46 -3.56 -19.53
C SER A 235 7.22 -3.44 -20.40
#